data_AF-B7QC51-F1
#
_entry.id   AF-B7QC51-F1
#
_cell.length_a   1.000
_cell.length_b   1.000
_cell.length_c   1.000
_cell.angle_alpha   90.00
_cell.angle_beta   90.00
_cell.angle_gamma   90.00
#
_symmetry.space_group_name_H-M   'P 1'
#
loop_
_entity.id
_entity.type
_entity.pdbx_description
1 polymer ?
#
loop_
_entity_poly.entity_id
_entity_poly.type
_entity_poly.pdbx_seq_one_letter_code
_entity_poly.pdbx_strand_id
1 'polypeptide(L)'
;MTRLKDQVLLRVLSCVQIASKKFYSSRVVSINAVRRFLRSASQSYSAASVLQSEKRVLSTLQFRVEFPTPLVYLEVLLDVIGHNDPSFEGEEVYPAAVRVLQGFYLMRIQVYDMALRDLLPDGAACDDRRRRCNHGIDSVQRTLVHWKAIE
;
A
#
# COMPACT_ATOMS: atom_id res chain seq x y z
N MET A 1 -3.25 9.20 23.33
CA MET A 1 -3.25 8.32 22.12
C MET A 1 -4.14 8.82 20.96
N THR A 2 -4.66 10.06 20.99
CA THR A 2 -5.55 10.62 19.95
C THR A 2 -4.79 11.21 18.75
N ARG A 3 -3.75 12.02 19.01
CA ARG A 3 -2.97 12.72 17.97
C ARG A 3 -2.33 11.81 16.89
N LEU A 4 -1.97 10.56 17.24
CA LEU A 4 -1.41 9.62 16.26
C LEU A 4 -2.48 9.11 15.28
N LYS A 5 -3.69 8.81 15.79
CA LYS A 5 -4.83 8.38 14.96
C LYS A 5 -5.20 9.46 13.95
N ASP A 6 -5.19 10.72 14.39
CA ASP A 6 -5.52 11.86 13.54
C ASP A 6 -4.49 12.12 12.44
N GLN A 7 -3.25 11.69 12.63
CA GLN A 7 -2.17 11.86 11.64
C GLN A 7 -1.96 10.65 10.74
N VAL A 8 -2.46 9.46 11.09
CA VAL A 8 -2.26 8.24 10.29
C VAL A 8 -2.74 8.45 8.87
N LEU A 9 -3.95 9.01 8.69
CA LEU A 9 -4.51 9.24 7.36
C LEU A 9 -3.65 10.20 6.53
N LEU A 10 -3.17 11.29 7.15
CA LEU A 10 -2.25 12.22 6.50
C LEU A 10 -0.94 11.51 6.09
N ARG A 11 -0.38 10.64 6.94
CA ARG A 11 0.84 9.89 6.61
C ARG A 11 0.62 8.91 5.46
N VAL A 12 -0.49 8.18 5.48
CA VAL A 12 -0.88 7.25 4.40
C VAL A 12 -0.98 8.01 3.08
N LEU A 13 -1.69 9.15 3.06
CA LEU A 13 -1.83 9.95 1.83
C LEU A 13 -0.51 10.58 1.39
N SER A 14 0.36 11.00 2.31
CA SER A 14 1.72 11.43 1.97
C SER A 14 2.51 10.31 1.28
N CYS A 15 2.43 9.06 1.78
CA CYS A 15 3.05 7.91 1.12
C CYS A 15 2.47 7.68 -0.29
N VAL A 16 1.14 7.78 -0.45
CA VAL A 16 0.47 7.66 -1.76
C VAL A 16 0.94 8.76 -2.73
N GLN A 17 1.04 10.01 -2.27
CA GLN A 17 1.57 11.10 -3.10
C GLN A 17 3.02 10.83 -3.54
N ILE A 18 3.90 10.42 -2.61
CA ILE A 18 5.28 10.07 -2.91
C ILE A 18 5.35 8.94 -3.95
N ALA A 19 4.58 7.86 -3.74
CA ALA A 19 4.52 6.73 -4.67
C ALA A 19 4.02 7.17 -6.05
N SER A 20 2.96 7.98 -6.11
CA SER A 20 2.44 8.51 -7.38
C SER A 20 3.46 9.32 -8.16
N LYS A 21 4.26 10.16 -7.47
CA LYS A 21 5.34 10.94 -8.08
C LYS A 21 6.48 10.06 -8.61
N LYS A 22 6.79 8.96 -7.91
CA LYS A 22 7.91 8.08 -8.29
C LYS A 22 7.54 7.11 -9.40
N PHE A 23 6.36 6.49 -9.34
CA PHE A 23 5.99 5.36 -10.20
C PHE A 23 4.97 5.73 -11.28
N TYR A 24 4.23 6.84 -11.14
CA TYR A 24 3.11 7.17 -12.03
C TYR A 24 3.21 8.62 -12.53
N SER A 25 4.13 8.86 -13.47
CA SER A 25 4.40 10.21 -14.03
C SER A 25 3.16 10.90 -14.63
N SER A 26 2.20 10.13 -15.17
CA SER A 26 0.97 10.66 -15.77
C SER A 26 -0.20 10.84 -14.79
N ARG A 27 -0.14 10.24 -13.59
CA ARG A 27 -1.24 10.23 -12.61
C ARG A 27 -0.79 10.62 -11.20
N VAL A 28 -0.01 11.71 -11.12
CA VAL A 28 0.46 12.23 -9.84
C VAL A 28 -0.72 12.71 -8.99
N VAL A 29 -0.82 12.21 -7.76
CA VAL A 29 -1.86 12.62 -6.83
C VAL A 29 -1.57 14.04 -6.35
N SER A 30 -2.39 14.98 -6.80
CA SER A 30 -2.24 16.40 -6.45
C SER A 30 -2.53 16.66 -4.97
N ILE A 31 -1.89 17.70 -4.43
CA ILE A 31 -2.15 18.16 -3.06
C ILE A 31 -3.61 18.54 -2.83
N ASN A 32 -4.29 19.04 -3.86
CA ASN A 32 -5.70 19.41 -3.80
C ASN A 32 -6.60 18.17 -3.73
N ALA A 33 -6.24 17.08 -4.41
CA ALA A 33 -6.94 15.79 -4.28
C ALA A 33 -6.84 15.26 -2.85
N VAL A 34 -5.63 15.25 -2.27
CA VAL A 34 -5.40 14.85 -0.87
C VAL A 34 -6.19 15.72 0.10
N ARG A 35 -6.16 17.04 -0.07
CA ARG A 35 -6.92 17.97 0.80
C ARG A 35 -8.44 17.82 0.66
N ARG A 36 -8.95 17.43 -0.51
CA ARG A 36 -10.39 17.12 -0.68
C ARG A 36 -10.75 15.85 0.07
N PHE A 37 -9.94 14.81 -0.07
CA PHE A 37 -10.15 13.53 0.62
C PHE A 37 -10.02 13.65 2.15
N LEU A 38 -9.03 14.39 2.64
CA LEU A 38 -8.91 14.64 4.08
C LEU A 38 -10.14 15.38 4.62
N ARG A 39 -10.67 16.36 3.87
CA ARG A 39 -11.89 17.08 4.24
C ARG A 39 -13.11 16.17 4.31
N SER A 40 -13.28 15.22 3.40
CA SER A 40 -14.37 14.23 3.48
C SER A 40 -14.22 13.28 4.68
N ALA A 41 -13.00 13.12 5.20
CA ALA A 41 -12.72 12.39 6.43
C ALA A 41 -12.76 13.29 7.69
N SER A 42 -13.37 14.47 7.62
CA SER A 42 -13.45 15.46 8.70
C SER A 42 -12.09 15.97 9.21
N GLN A 43 -11.06 15.93 8.35
CA GLN A 43 -9.72 16.44 8.65
C GLN A 43 -9.36 17.62 7.74
N SER A 44 -9.00 18.76 8.34
CA SER A 44 -8.59 19.94 7.59
C SER A 44 -7.09 20.19 7.72
N TYR A 45 -6.40 20.20 6.59
CA TYR A 45 -4.97 20.45 6.50
C TYR A 45 -4.67 21.54 5.45
N SER A 46 -3.71 22.41 5.76
CA SER A 46 -3.18 23.38 4.80
C SER A 46 -2.30 22.68 3.76
N ALA A 47 -2.07 23.33 2.62
CA ALA A 47 -1.12 22.83 1.63
C ALA A 47 0.29 22.67 2.25
N ALA A 48 0.72 23.66 3.04
CA ALA A 48 2.02 23.61 3.72
C ALA A 48 2.12 22.40 4.67
N SER A 49 1.06 22.06 5.41
CA SER A 49 1.12 20.91 6.33
C SER A 49 1.15 19.56 5.61
N VAL A 50 0.48 19.44 4.46
CA VAL A 50 0.57 18.24 3.61
C VAL A 50 1.97 18.08 3.05
N LEU A 51 2.57 19.14 2.49
CA LEU A 51 3.95 19.11 1.98
C LEU A 51 4.96 18.79 3.09
N GLN A 52 4.78 19.39 4.28
CA GLN A 52 5.62 19.10 5.43
C GLN A 52 5.48 17.65 5.87
N SER A 53 4.30 17.05 5.73
CA SER A 53 4.10 15.63 5.98
C SER A 53 4.85 14.76 4.98
N GLU A 54 4.77 15.05 3.68
CA GLU A 54 5.55 14.37 2.64
C GLU A 54 7.06 14.45 2.92
N LYS A 55 7.57 15.66 3.18
CA LYS A 55 8.98 15.87 3.53
C LYS A 55 9.39 15.04 4.75
N ARG A 56 8.53 14.99 5.78
CA ARG A 56 8.82 14.19 6.99
C ARG A 56 8.89 12.70 6.66
N VAL A 57 7.95 12.16 5.87
CA VAL A 57 7.99 10.75 5.45
C VAL A 57 9.29 10.45 4.70
N LEU A 58 9.64 11.27 3.72
CA LEU A 58 10.89 11.11 2.96
C LEU A 58 12.13 11.20 3.86
N SER A 59 12.18 12.18 4.76
CA SER A 59 13.30 12.35 5.68
C SER A 59 13.44 11.16 6.64
N THR A 60 12.33 10.62 7.14
CA THR A 60 12.33 9.40 7.97
C THR A 60 12.87 8.20 7.22
N LEU A 61 12.54 8.08 5.92
CA LEU A 61 13.07 7.05 5.03
C LEU A 61 14.49 7.35 4.53
N GLN A 62 15.12 8.44 4.99
CA GLN A 62 16.42 8.91 4.50
C GLN A 62 16.44 9.09 2.97
N PHE A 63 15.28 9.47 2.40
CA PHE A 63 15.04 9.59 0.96
C PHE A 63 15.27 8.29 0.17
N ARG A 64 15.39 7.14 0.86
CA ARG A 64 15.47 5.82 0.24
C ARG A 64 14.05 5.34 -0.05
N VAL A 65 13.60 5.56 -1.27
CA VAL A 65 12.29 5.09 -1.79
C VAL A 65 12.44 4.14 -2.98
N GLU A 66 13.69 3.74 -3.25
CA GLU A 66 14.07 2.90 -4.38
C GLU A 66 14.21 1.46 -3.88
N PHE A 67 13.09 0.73 -3.91
CA PHE A 67 13.10 -0.69 -3.62
C PHE A 67 12.28 -1.39 -4.69
N PRO A 68 12.73 -2.55 -5.19
CA PRO A 68 11.94 -3.35 -6.11
C PRO A 68 10.65 -3.73 -5.39
N THR A 69 9.52 -3.40 -6.01
CA THR A 69 8.23 -3.83 -5.50
C THR A 69 7.93 -5.23 -6.05
N PRO A 70 7.19 -6.07 -5.31
CA PRO A 70 6.58 -7.29 -5.83
C PRO A 70 5.94 -7.19 -7.23
N LEU A 71 5.47 -6.00 -7.64
CA LEU A 71 4.92 -5.78 -8.98
C LEU A 71 5.98 -5.97 -10.07
N VAL A 72 7.21 -5.51 -9.84
CA VAL A 72 8.31 -5.66 -10.81
C VAL A 72 8.61 -7.13 -11.06
N TYR A 73 8.61 -7.95 -10.01
CA TYR A 73 8.82 -9.39 -10.16
C TYR A 73 7.67 -10.08 -10.89
N LEU A 74 6.43 -9.64 -10.64
CA LEU A 74 5.26 -10.13 -11.35
C LEU A 74 5.34 -9.81 -12.84
N GLU A 75 5.71 -8.59 -13.20
CA GLU A 75 5.89 -8.15 -14.60
C GLU A 75 6.98 -8.99 -15.29
N VAL A 76 8.15 -9.11 -14.66
CA VAL A 76 9.25 -9.94 -15.19
C VAL A 76 8.84 -11.40 -15.37
N LEU A 77 8.07 -11.97 -14.43
CA LEU A 77 7.61 -13.35 -14.54
C LEU A 77 6.64 -13.54 -15.72
N LEU A 78 5.70 -12.61 -15.92
CA LEU A 78 4.78 -12.68 -17.04
C LEU A 78 5.52 -12.52 -18.38
N ASP A 79 6.49 -11.62 -18.45
CA ASP A 79 7.33 -11.44 -19.65
C ASP A 79 8.12 -12.72 -19.99
N VAL A 80 8.73 -13.35 -18.97
CA VAL A 80 9.48 -14.61 -19.17
C VAL A 80 8.58 -15.75 -19.61
N ILE A 81 7.35 -15.85 -19.07
CA ILE A 81 6.39 -16.87 -19.52
C ILE A 81 5.99 -16.61 -20.98
N GLY A 82 5.63 -15.37 -21.34
CA GLY A 82 5.27 -15.01 -22.71
C GLY A 82 6.41 -15.20 -23.72
N HIS A 83 7.66 -15.03 -23.28
CA HIS A 83 8.81 -15.33 -24.12
C HIS A 83 8.97 -16.83 -24.39
N ASN A 84 8.70 -17.68 -23.40
CA ASN A 84 8.84 -19.13 -23.51
C ASN A 84 7.63 -19.80 -24.19
N ASP A 85 6.46 -19.20 -24.07
CA ASP A 85 5.21 -19.70 -24.66
C ASP A 85 4.52 -18.57 -25.44
N PRO A 86 4.65 -18.55 -26.79
CA PRO A 86 4.01 -17.55 -27.63
C PRO A 86 2.47 -17.59 -27.60
N SER A 87 1.86 -18.65 -27.08
CA SER A 87 0.40 -18.74 -26.89
C SER A 87 -0.08 -18.11 -25.59
N PHE A 88 0.84 -17.70 -24.70
CA PHE A 88 0.51 -17.06 -23.44
C PHE A 88 0.15 -15.59 -23.62
N GLU A 89 -1.09 -15.25 -23.26
CA GLU A 89 -1.61 -13.88 -23.33
C GLU A 89 -1.38 -13.13 -22.01
N GLY A 90 -0.13 -12.72 -21.77
CA GLY A 90 0.27 -12.04 -20.52
C GLY A 90 -0.54 -10.78 -20.19
N GLU A 91 -0.96 -10.02 -21.21
CA GLU A 91 -1.81 -8.84 -21.07
C GLU A 91 -3.20 -9.16 -20.50
N GLU A 92 -3.77 -10.33 -20.81
CA GLU A 92 -5.06 -10.76 -20.25
C GLU A 92 -4.93 -11.24 -18.81
N VAL A 93 -3.79 -11.84 -18.46
CA VAL A 93 -3.49 -12.36 -17.13
C VAL A 93 -3.08 -11.25 -16.17
N TYR A 94 -2.40 -10.21 -16.65
CA TYR A 94 -1.84 -9.13 -15.83
C TYR A 94 -2.87 -8.49 -14.88
N PRO A 95 -4.09 -8.10 -15.30
CA PRO A 95 -5.09 -7.54 -14.40
C PRO A 95 -5.53 -8.49 -13.28
N ALA A 96 -5.56 -9.80 -13.52
CA ALA A 96 -5.86 -10.79 -12.50
C ALA A 96 -4.68 -10.94 -11.53
N ALA A 97 -3.46 -11.02 -12.05
CA ALA A 97 -2.23 -11.13 -11.26
C ALA A 97 -2.03 -9.91 -10.34
N VAL A 98 -2.27 -8.69 -10.83
CA VAL A 98 -2.22 -7.45 -10.03
C VAL A 98 -3.26 -7.48 -8.91
N ARG A 99 -4.49 -7.97 -9.17
CA ARG A 99 -5.52 -8.11 -8.12
C ARG A 99 -5.12 -9.09 -7.02
N VAL A 100 -4.52 -10.23 -7.39
CA VAL A 100 -3.97 -11.18 -6.42
C VAL A 100 -2.88 -10.51 -5.59
N LEU A 101 -1.97 -9.78 -6.23
CA LEU A 101 -0.91 -9.06 -5.55
C LEU A 101 -1.45 -7.99 -4.58
N GLN A 102 -2.49 -7.23 -4.98
CA GLN A 102 -3.17 -6.27 -4.10
C GLN A 102 -3.79 -6.96 -2.89
N GLY A 103 -4.44 -8.11 -3.08
CA GLY A 103 -4.97 -8.94 -1.99
C GLY A 103 -3.86 -9.37 -1.03
N PHE A 104 -2.71 -9.80 -1.57
CA PHE A 104 -1.54 -10.16 -0.77
C PHE A 104 -1.03 -8.99 0.07
N TYR A 105 -0.99 -7.76 -0.46
CA TYR A 105 -0.59 -6.59 0.33
C TYR A 105 -1.54 -6.28 1.49
N LEU A 106 -2.85 -6.45 1.29
CA LEU A 106 -3.85 -6.24 2.34
C LEU A 106 -3.78 -7.31 3.42
N MET A 107 -3.53 -8.55 3.01
CA MET A 107 -3.49 -9.72 3.88
C MET A 107 -2.08 -10.10 4.32
N ARG A 108 -1.09 -9.22 4.07
CA ARG A 108 0.34 -9.51 4.16
C ARG A 108 0.74 -10.21 5.45
N ILE A 109 0.23 -9.74 6.59
CA ILE A 109 0.53 -10.32 7.90
C ILE A 109 0.03 -11.77 7.98
N GLN A 110 -1.20 -12.01 7.54
CA GLN A 110 -1.82 -13.34 7.59
C GLN A 110 -1.13 -14.30 6.63
N VAL A 111 -0.78 -13.84 5.42
CA VAL A 111 -0.10 -14.69 4.43
C VAL A 111 1.30 -15.07 4.89
N TYR A 112 2.09 -14.12 5.42
CA TYR A 112 3.39 -14.45 5.99
C TYR A 112 3.28 -15.34 7.22
N ASP A 113 2.29 -15.10 8.09
CA ASP A 113 2.08 -15.96 9.26
C ASP A 113 1.72 -17.40 8.86
N MET A 114 0.90 -17.59 7.83
CA MET A 114 0.57 -18.90 7.28
C MET A 114 1.81 -19.56 6.68
N ALA A 115 2.48 -18.87 5.77
CA ALA A 115 3.69 -19.40 5.11
C ALA A 115 4.79 -19.74 6.12
N LEU A 116 4.97 -18.92 7.16
CA LEU A 116 5.97 -19.16 8.20
C LEU A 116 5.63 -20.39 9.05
N ARG A 117 4.35 -20.65 9.34
CA ARG A 117 3.91 -21.85 10.07
C ARG A 117 4.08 -23.11 9.25
N ASP A 118 3.79 -23.04 7.96
CA ASP A 118 3.94 -24.17 7.04
C ASP A 118 5.43 -24.51 6.81
N LEU A 119 6.30 -23.49 6.80
CA LEU A 119 7.75 -23.66 6.59
C LEU A 119 8.53 -23.99 7.88
N LEU A 120 7.99 -23.66 9.06
CA LEU A 120 8.61 -23.92 10.36
C LEU A 120 7.58 -24.58 11.31
N PRO A 121 7.48 -25.92 11.31
CA PRO A 121 6.47 -26.65 12.06
C PRO A 121 6.61 -26.58 13.60
N ASP A 122 7.72 -26.08 14.14
CA ASP A 122 7.93 -25.93 15.59
C ASP A 122 7.83 -24.46 16.05
N GLY A 123 6.66 -24.11 16.58
CA GLY A 123 6.35 -22.77 17.06
C GLY A 123 6.86 -22.46 18.48
N ALA A 124 7.28 -21.21 18.72
CA ALA A 124 7.16 -20.49 20.00
C ALA A 124 7.79 -19.10 19.86
N ALA A 125 6.98 -18.02 19.79
CA ALA A 125 7.35 -16.67 20.29
C ALA A 125 6.37 -15.53 19.92
N CYS A 126 5.63 -15.61 18.82
CA CYS A 126 5.04 -14.38 18.22
C CYS A 126 3.56 -14.09 18.57
N ASP A 127 2.97 -14.73 19.57
CA ASP A 127 1.52 -14.63 19.80
C ASP A 127 1.08 -13.31 20.48
N ASP A 128 1.95 -12.66 21.25
CA ASP A 128 1.56 -11.48 22.06
C ASP A 128 1.51 -10.15 21.25
N ARG A 129 2.18 -10.10 20.09
CA ARG A 129 2.13 -8.92 19.19
C ARG A 129 0.89 -8.93 18.26
N ARG A 130 0.26 -10.11 18.11
CA ARG A 130 -0.76 -10.43 17.11
C ARG A 130 -2.13 -9.79 17.40
N ARG A 131 -2.53 -9.67 18.67
CA ARG A 131 -3.83 -9.11 19.06
C ARG A 131 -3.95 -7.59 18.83
N ARG A 132 -2.83 -6.86 18.80
CA ARG A 132 -2.82 -5.39 18.63
C ARG A 132 -2.96 -4.93 17.17
N CYS A 133 -2.49 -5.72 16.20
CA CYS A 133 -2.51 -5.35 14.79
C CYS A 133 -3.89 -5.58 14.12
N ASN A 134 -4.63 -6.62 14.53
CA ASN A 134 -5.93 -6.94 13.94
C ASN A 134 -6.98 -5.83 14.14
N HIS A 135 -6.91 -5.08 15.24
CA HIS A 135 -7.84 -3.97 15.49
C HIS A 135 -7.60 -2.75 14.58
N GLY A 136 -6.43 -2.64 13.95
CA GLY A 136 -6.10 -1.57 13.00
C GLY A 136 -6.58 -1.85 11.57
N ILE A 137 -6.65 -3.12 11.17
CA ILE A 137 -6.97 -3.54 9.80
C ILE A 137 -8.44 -3.24 9.45
N ASP A 138 -9.35 -3.45 10.41
CA ASP A 138 -10.79 -3.14 10.27
C ASP A 138 -11.09 -1.65 10.05
N SER A 139 -10.16 -0.77 10.40
CA SER A 139 -10.31 0.69 10.21
C SER A 139 -9.86 1.13 8.81
N VAL A 140 -8.84 0.48 8.24
CA VAL A 140 -8.27 0.80 6.92
C VAL A 140 -9.13 0.23 5.79
N GLN A 141 -9.67 -0.98 5.95
CA GLN A 141 -10.59 -1.56 4.96
C GLN A 141 -11.85 -0.69 4.77
N ARG A 142 -12.40 -0.10 5.84
CA ARG A 142 -13.55 0.82 5.75
C ARG A 142 -13.26 2.08 4.96
N THR A 143 -12.03 2.60 4.99
CA THR A 143 -11.64 3.79 4.22
C THR A 143 -11.45 3.49 2.74
N LEU A 144 -11.00 2.27 2.41
CA LEU A 144 -10.83 1.80 1.02
C LEU A 144 -12.17 1.55 0.30
N VAL A 145 -13.21 1.07 1.01
CA VAL A 145 -14.57 0.95 0.43
C VAL A 145 -15.12 2.33 0.01
N HIS A 146 -14.79 3.39 0.76
CA HIS A 146 -15.22 4.75 0.43
C HIS A 146 -14.52 5.33 -0.82
N TRP A 147 -13.35 4.82 -1.21
CA TRP A 147 -12.63 5.27 -2.41
C TRP A 147 -13.30 4.78 -3.70
N LYS A 148 -13.88 3.58 -3.71
CA LYS A 148 -14.62 3.03 -4.86
C LYS A 148 -15.97 3.70 -5.14
N ALA A 149 -16.43 4.59 -4.26
CA ALA A 149 -17.70 5.31 -4.39
C ALA A 149 -17.55 6.74 -4.94
N ILE A 150 -16.33 7.15 -5.32
CA ILE A 150 -16.00 8.53 -5.77
C ILE A 150 -15.44 8.55 -7.21
N GLU A 151 -15.32 7.38 -7.86
CA GLU A 151 -15.17 7.27 -9.33
C GLU A 151 -16.55 7.13 -9.97
#